data_AF-A0A5A7SRK4-F1
#
_entry.id   AF-A0A5A7SRK4-F1
#
_cell.length_a   1.000
_cell.length_b   1.000
_cell.length_c   1.000
_cell.angle_alpha   90.00
_cell.angle_beta   90.00
_cell.angle_gamma   90.00
#
_symmetry.space_group_name_H-M   'P 1'
#
loop_
_entity.id
_entity.type
_entity.pdbx_description
1 polymer ?
#
loop_
_entity_poly.entity_id
_entity_poly.type
_entity_poly.pdbx_seq_one_letter_code
_entity_poly.pdbx_strand_id
1 'polypeptide(L)'
;MEKAKQTEIPKQRRIVLVPCPYQGHITPMLQLATFLHTVAGFSITIAHTRFNSPNASNFPHFQFVYLDDGIAAQEAIPTDLIAVLLELNVNCRDSFEAEMRKLMAAEAEDSSEVIAGVIHDEIMFFCEEIASDLKLRSFILRTTSAATSLARMALVRLNDDGMDPIPKLHPLRFKDLPISLTADFTKYSRLMKKTYNMETPTTAKAIIWNTMEWLEDSIMAKIRNKSTVPIFPIGPLHRIISAKTSVLKEDFNCLSWLDEQADNVVIYVAIGSIASLNEKAFGEMAWGLANSQQPFLWVVQPGAIHGSEWIEALPKGFREAIGGRGYIVKWAPQKQVLAHRAVGGFWSHCGWNSSMESLSEGVPMLCSPCFGDQKVNARYLSYVWRVGIQLENGLEREEIEKGIRILMVGEESKEMRERAKNFKEKIEAYVLKVEDQGYSHTYLTELVSLLCSS
;
A
#
# COMPACT_ATOMS: atom_id res chain seq x y z
N MET A 1 58.62 14.77 7.69
CA MET A 1 57.32 15.37 8.02
C MET A 1 56.25 14.64 7.22
N GLU A 2 55.70 13.58 7.80
CA GLU A 2 54.51 12.92 7.24
C GLU A 2 53.31 13.85 7.42
N LYS A 3 52.66 14.21 6.31
CA LYS A 3 51.35 14.86 6.37
C LYS A 3 50.35 13.82 6.86
N ALA A 4 49.87 13.98 8.09
CA ALA A 4 48.72 13.25 8.59
C ALA A 4 47.56 13.43 7.60
N LYS A 5 47.11 12.33 6.98
CA LYS A 5 45.80 12.29 6.31
C LYS A 5 44.77 12.59 7.40
N GLN A 6 44.16 13.77 7.37
CA GLN A 6 42.89 14.00 8.05
C GLN A 6 41.92 12.97 7.48
N THR A 7 41.60 11.94 8.27
CA THR A 7 40.42 11.11 8.05
C THR A 7 39.21 12.02 8.16
N GLU A 8 38.66 12.46 7.03
CA GLU A 8 37.33 13.08 6.99
C GLU A 8 36.35 12.10 7.64
N ILE A 9 35.71 12.55 8.73
CA ILE A 9 34.62 11.79 9.34
C ILE A 9 33.50 11.74 8.28
N PRO A 10 32.97 10.55 7.94
CA PRO A 10 31.89 10.45 6.96
C PRO A 10 30.71 11.32 7.41
N LYS A 11 30.28 12.25 6.54
CA LYS A 11 29.11 13.08 6.82
C LYS A 11 27.87 12.21 6.94
N GLN A 12 27.07 12.46 7.97
CA GLN A 12 25.76 11.85 8.11
C GLN A 12 24.88 12.31 6.95
N ARG A 13 24.15 11.40 6.31
CA ARG A 13 23.23 11.74 5.23
C ARG A 13 21.80 11.70 5.76
N ARG A 14 21.02 12.75 5.51
CA ARG A 14 19.60 12.85 5.86
C ARG A 14 18.73 12.63 4.63
N ILE A 15 17.67 11.83 4.80
CA ILE A 15 16.59 11.69 3.83
C ILE A 15 15.30 12.18 4.48
N VAL A 16 14.58 13.04 3.75
CA VAL A 16 13.24 13.49 4.13
C VAL A 16 12.22 12.63 3.38
N LEU A 17 11.31 11.97 4.10
CA LEU A 17 10.26 11.15 3.51
C LEU A 17 8.88 11.77 3.72
N VAL A 18 8.08 11.86 2.65
CA VAL A 18 6.77 12.52 2.64
C VAL A 18 5.66 11.54 2.22
N PRO A 19 5.03 10.80 3.16
CA PRO A 19 3.94 9.89 2.84
C PRO A 19 2.64 10.64 2.50
N CYS A 20 1.84 10.05 1.60
CA CYS A 20 0.42 10.39 1.47
C CYS A 20 -0.34 9.85 2.72
N PRO A 21 -1.30 10.58 3.31
CA PRO A 21 -1.82 10.28 4.65
C PRO A 21 -2.92 9.22 4.71
N TYR A 22 -2.64 8.09 4.07
CA TYR A 22 -3.48 6.91 4.09
C TYR A 22 -2.62 5.70 4.42
N GLN A 23 -3.15 4.76 5.21
CA GLN A 23 -2.39 3.61 5.73
C GLN A 23 -1.62 2.85 4.63
N GLY A 24 -2.23 2.71 3.44
CA GLY A 24 -1.60 2.04 2.29
C GLY A 24 -0.39 2.76 1.70
N HIS A 25 -0.19 4.04 2.02
CA HIS A 25 0.95 4.85 1.60
C HIS A 25 1.95 5.05 2.76
N ILE A 26 1.44 5.33 3.96
CA ILE A 26 2.24 5.48 5.18
C ILE A 26 3.04 4.20 5.46
N THR A 27 2.40 3.03 5.36
CA THR A 27 3.04 1.74 5.69
C THR A 27 4.30 1.47 4.87
N PRO A 28 4.25 1.43 3.51
CA PRO A 28 5.45 1.23 2.72
C PRO A 28 6.48 2.36 2.87
N MET A 29 6.05 3.61 3.08
CA MET A 29 6.99 4.72 3.33
C MET A 29 7.79 4.51 4.62
N LEU A 30 7.13 4.12 5.72
CA LEU A 30 7.80 3.85 7.00
C LEU A 30 8.66 2.59 6.94
N GLN A 31 8.27 1.58 6.16
CA GLN A 31 9.13 0.41 5.90
C GLN A 31 10.41 0.85 5.16
N LEU A 32 10.29 1.61 4.07
CA LEU A 32 11.45 2.13 3.35
C LEU A 32 12.34 3.01 4.26
N ALA A 33 11.74 3.90 5.06
CA ALA A 33 12.47 4.72 6.03
C ALA A 33 13.24 3.85 7.05
N THR A 34 12.62 2.79 7.56
CA THR A 34 13.24 1.85 8.49
C THR A 34 14.42 1.12 7.86
N PHE A 35 14.28 0.66 6.61
CA PHE A 35 15.39 0.06 5.87
C PHE A 35 16.53 1.07 5.69
N LEU A 36 16.23 2.27 5.21
CA LEU A 36 17.25 3.31 4.97
C LEU A 36 17.99 3.71 6.25
N HIS A 37 17.29 3.75 7.38
CA HIS A 37 17.91 4.02 8.67
C HIS A 37 18.77 2.86 9.17
N THR A 38 18.15 1.68 9.31
CA THR A 38 18.76 0.55 10.03
C THR A 38 19.81 -0.19 9.21
N VAL A 39 19.64 -0.25 7.89
CA VAL A 39 20.50 -1.01 6.98
C VAL A 39 21.45 -0.11 6.20
N ALA A 40 21.00 1.08 5.79
CA ALA A 40 21.81 1.99 4.98
C ALA A 40 22.40 3.18 5.76
N GLY A 41 22.07 3.32 7.06
CA GLY A 41 22.69 4.30 7.95
C GLY A 41 22.27 5.75 7.73
N PHE A 42 21.14 6.00 7.06
CA PHE A 42 20.63 7.37 6.88
C PHE A 42 19.95 7.90 8.16
N SER A 43 20.05 9.21 8.35
CA SER A 43 19.19 9.94 9.28
C SER A 43 17.86 10.25 8.59
N ILE A 44 16.77 10.09 9.32
CA ILE A 44 15.43 10.12 8.74
C ILE A 44 14.62 11.27 9.33
N THR A 45 14.01 12.04 8.44
CA THR A 45 12.91 12.96 8.77
C THR A 45 11.65 12.50 8.06
N ILE A 46 10.56 12.27 8.79
CA ILE A 46 9.23 12.02 8.23
C ILE A 46 8.44 13.32 8.27
N ALA A 47 8.15 13.89 7.10
CA ALA A 47 7.27 15.05 6.96
C ALA A 47 5.86 14.57 6.65
N HIS A 48 4.94 14.73 7.60
CA HIS A 48 3.61 14.15 7.52
C HIS A 48 2.52 15.16 7.85
N THR A 49 1.33 14.91 7.33
CA THR A 49 0.13 15.69 7.62
C THR A 49 -0.37 15.42 9.05
N ARG A 50 -1.30 16.25 9.53
CA ARG A 50 -1.99 16.04 10.82
C ARG A 50 -3.04 14.93 10.68
N PHE A 51 -3.76 14.93 9.57
CA PHE A 51 -4.67 13.86 9.22
C PHE A 51 -3.92 12.52 9.12
N ASN A 52 -4.40 11.47 9.81
CA ASN A 52 -3.80 10.14 9.86
C ASN A 52 -2.29 10.13 10.17
N SER A 53 -1.84 10.97 11.11
CA SER A 53 -0.42 11.07 11.46
C SER A 53 0.18 9.72 11.91
N PRO A 54 1.38 9.35 11.43
CA PRO A 54 2.12 8.21 11.96
C PRO A 54 2.36 8.31 13.48
N ASN A 55 2.39 7.17 14.17
CA ASN A 55 2.75 7.14 15.58
C ASN A 55 4.28 7.24 15.76
N ALA A 56 4.78 8.44 16.04
CA ALA A 56 6.21 8.72 16.24
C ALA A 56 6.86 7.86 17.34
N SER A 57 6.09 7.44 18.35
CA SER A 57 6.57 6.57 19.43
C SER A 57 7.10 5.21 18.94
N ASN A 58 6.64 4.75 17.77
CA ASN A 58 7.12 3.51 17.15
C ASN A 58 8.48 3.68 16.46
N PHE A 59 8.95 4.92 16.25
CA PHE A 59 10.17 5.25 15.53
C PHE A 59 10.98 6.34 16.26
N PRO A 60 11.46 6.07 17.49
CA PRO A 60 12.12 7.09 18.33
C PRO A 60 13.41 7.66 17.73
N HIS A 61 13.98 6.99 16.72
CA HIS A 61 15.19 7.41 16.02
C HIS A 61 14.92 8.32 14.81
N PHE A 62 13.65 8.54 14.45
CA PHE A 62 13.27 9.42 13.35
C PHE A 62 12.87 10.79 13.89
N GLN A 63 13.14 11.82 13.10
CA GLN A 63 12.54 13.13 13.31
C GLN A 63 11.17 13.17 12.62
N PHE A 64 10.16 13.74 13.27
CA PHE A 64 8.84 13.95 12.70
C PHE A 64 8.56 15.45 12.58
N VAL A 65 8.08 15.87 11.42
CA VAL A 65 7.72 17.27 11.15
C VAL A 65 6.32 17.33 10.55
N TYR A 66 5.53 18.29 11.03
CA TYR A 66 4.14 18.45 10.61
C TYR A 66 4.04 19.33 9.38
N LEU A 67 3.24 18.88 8.42
CA LEU A 67 2.78 19.68 7.30
C LEU A 67 1.37 20.19 7.58
N ASP A 68 1.12 21.44 7.19
CA ASP A 68 -0.20 22.05 7.30
C ASP A 68 -1.09 21.53 6.16
N ASP A 69 -1.96 20.59 6.48
CA ASP A 69 -2.85 19.95 5.50
C ASP A 69 -4.15 20.72 5.29
N GLY A 70 -4.48 21.68 6.16
CA GLY A 70 -5.77 22.39 6.15
C GLY A 70 -6.98 21.49 6.42
N ILE A 71 -6.78 20.25 6.89
CA ILE A 71 -7.86 19.29 7.14
C ILE A 71 -8.28 19.37 8.61
N ALA A 72 -9.56 19.62 8.88
CA ALA A 72 -10.09 19.61 10.24
C ALA A 72 -9.98 18.19 10.86
N ALA A 73 -9.54 18.10 12.12
CA ALA A 73 -9.19 16.85 12.80
C ALA A 73 -10.35 15.85 13.02
N GLN A 74 -11.57 16.12 12.52
CA GLN A 74 -12.80 15.41 12.87
C GLN A 74 -13.70 15.04 11.69
N GLU A 75 -13.27 15.23 10.45
CA GLU A 75 -14.11 14.81 9.31
C GLU A 75 -14.03 13.30 9.07
N ALA A 76 -15.21 12.69 8.91
CA ALA A 76 -15.38 11.34 8.39
C ALA A 76 -14.69 11.20 7.03
N ILE A 77 -14.44 9.96 6.60
CA ILE A 77 -13.84 9.64 5.29
C ILE A 77 -14.39 10.59 4.20
N PRO A 78 -13.55 11.44 3.58
CA PRO A 78 -14.03 12.50 2.71
C PRO A 78 -14.87 11.94 1.56
N THR A 79 -16.02 12.56 1.31
CA THR A 79 -16.95 12.15 0.24
C THR A 79 -16.30 12.25 -1.16
N ASP A 80 -15.33 13.16 -1.33
CA ASP A 80 -14.51 13.32 -2.52
C ASP A 80 -13.02 13.19 -2.18
N LEU A 81 -12.54 11.94 -2.10
CA LEU A 81 -11.14 11.61 -1.85
C LEU A 81 -10.18 12.30 -2.83
N ILE A 82 -10.56 12.46 -4.10
CA ILE A 82 -9.69 13.05 -5.12
C ILE A 82 -9.51 14.55 -4.88
N ALA A 83 -10.57 15.26 -4.48
CA ALA A 83 -10.47 16.66 -4.09
C ALA A 83 -9.50 16.86 -2.92
N VAL A 84 -9.64 16.05 -1.87
CA VAL A 84 -8.74 16.12 -0.70
C VAL A 84 -7.28 15.89 -1.09
N LEU A 85 -7.00 14.89 -1.94
CA LEU A 85 -5.63 14.66 -2.43
C LEU A 85 -5.06 15.86 -3.22
N LEU A 86 -5.90 16.57 -3.98
CA LEU A 86 -5.49 17.77 -4.71
C LEU A 86 -5.26 18.96 -3.76
N GLU A 87 -6.10 19.11 -2.73
CA GLU A 87 -5.97 20.14 -1.69
C GLU A 87 -4.72 19.95 -0.84
N LEU A 88 -4.36 18.70 -0.49
CA LEU A 88 -3.10 18.39 0.19
C LEU A 88 -1.89 18.94 -0.58
N ASN A 89 -1.89 18.83 -1.91
CA ASN A 89 -0.84 19.34 -2.79
C ASN A 89 -0.81 20.88 -2.89
N VAL A 90 -1.81 21.58 -2.35
CA VAL A 90 -1.85 23.04 -2.23
C VAL A 90 -1.46 23.44 -0.81
N ASN A 91 -2.16 22.91 0.19
CA ASN A 91 -2.06 23.33 1.58
C ASN A 91 -0.68 23.01 2.18
N CYS A 92 -0.11 21.85 1.88
CA CYS A 92 1.16 21.42 2.47
C CYS A 92 2.39 22.17 1.93
N ARG A 93 2.26 22.93 0.83
CA ARG A 93 3.40 23.53 0.11
C ARG A 93 4.24 24.44 1.00
N ASP A 94 3.62 25.46 1.58
CA ASP A 94 4.32 26.49 2.34
C ASP A 94 5.01 25.90 3.57
N SER A 95 4.32 25.01 4.29
CA SER A 95 4.87 24.33 5.47
C SER A 95 6.04 23.40 5.14
N PHE A 96 5.97 22.68 4.01
CA PHE A 96 7.07 21.82 3.56
C PHE A 96 8.27 22.63 3.09
N GLU A 97 8.05 23.68 2.28
CA GLU A 97 9.13 24.56 1.83
C GLU A 97 9.85 25.21 3.02
N ALA A 98 9.10 25.69 4.02
CA ALA A 98 9.67 26.26 5.24
C ALA A 98 10.55 25.25 5.99
N GLU A 99 10.10 24.00 6.16
CA GLU A 99 10.89 22.98 6.86
C GLU A 99 12.13 22.57 6.04
N MET A 100 12.03 22.46 4.71
CA MET A 100 13.20 22.19 3.86
C MET A 100 14.24 23.32 3.94
N ARG A 101 13.81 24.59 3.91
CA ARG A 101 14.71 25.75 4.06
C ARG A 101 15.40 25.75 5.43
N LYS A 102 14.69 25.37 6.48
CA LYS A 102 15.23 25.24 7.84
C LYS A 102 16.28 24.12 7.91
N LEU A 103 16.02 22.96 7.31
CA LEU A 103 17.00 21.87 7.24
C LEU A 103 18.25 22.29 6.44
N MET A 104 18.07 23.01 5.32
CA MET A 104 19.19 23.52 4.53
C MET A 104 20.02 24.56 5.29
N ALA A 105 19.38 25.42 6.09
CA ALA A 105 20.10 26.36 6.96
C ALA A 105 20.92 25.61 8.02
N ALA A 106 20.35 24.58 8.64
CA ALA A 106 21.06 23.74 9.60
C ALA A 106 22.27 23.01 8.97
N GLU A 107 22.13 22.47 7.75
CA GLU A 107 23.25 21.88 6.99
C GLU A 107 24.35 22.91 6.67
N ALA A 108 23.97 24.17 6.39
CA ALA A 108 24.94 25.24 6.12
C ALA A 108 25.72 25.66 7.38
N GLU A 109 25.08 25.59 8.55
CA GLU A 109 25.69 25.88 9.86
C GLU A 109 26.54 24.71 10.38
N ASP A 110 26.07 23.48 10.24
CA ASP A 110 26.76 22.26 10.63
C ASP A 110 26.97 21.32 9.43
N SER A 111 28.20 21.33 8.92
CA SER A 111 28.59 20.49 7.78
C SER A 111 28.71 18.99 8.09
N SER A 112 28.43 18.56 9.33
CA SER A 112 28.46 17.15 9.76
C SER A 112 27.31 16.32 9.16
N GLU A 113 26.21 16.96 8.76
CA GLU A 113 25.06 16.33 8.11
C GLU A 113 24.75 17.00 6.77
N VAL A 114 24.33 16.21 5.77
CA VAL A 114 23.90 16.70 4.45
C VAL A 114 22.57 16.12 4.03
N ILE A 115 21.73 16.89 3.34
CA ILE A 115 20.46 16.43 2.80
C ILE A 115 20.73 15.64 1.51
N ALA A 116 20.58 14.31 1.58
CA ALA A 116 20.72 13.42 0.43
C ALA A 116 19.54 13.51 -0.56
N GLY A 117 18.37 13.91 -0.06
CA GLY A 117 17.20 14.20 -0.88
C GLY A 117 15.86 13.97 -0.20
N VAL A 118 14.80 14.13 -0.98
CA VAL A 118 13.41 13.96 -0.58
C VAL A 118 12.83 12.73 -1.28
N ILE A 119 12.34 11.75 -0.53
CA ILE A 119 11.53 10.66 -1.06
C ILE A 119 10.06 10.98 -0.78
N HIS A 120 9.26 11.19 -1.81
CA HIS A 120 7.84 11.52 -1.64
C HIS A 120 6.95 10.47 -2.28
N ASP A 121 5.76 10.29 -1.73
CA ASP A 121 4.73 9.47 -2.35
C ASP A 121 4.33 10.03 -3.73
N GLU A 122 3.97 9.16 -4.67
CA GLU A 122 3.55 9.55 -6.03
C GLU A 122 2.39 10.56 -6.04
N ILE A 123 1.55 10.55 -5.01
CA ILE A 123 0.40 11.45 -4.88
C ILE A 123 0.81 12.83 -4.31
N MET A 124 1.93 12.91 -3.58
CA MET A 124 2.42 14.14 -2.93
C MET A 124 3.36 14.92 -3.87
N PHE A 125 2.93 15.15 -5.12
CA PHE A 125 3.75 15.70 -6.20
C PHE A 125 4.24 17.14 -5.96
N PHE A 126 3.64 17.90 -5.05
CA PHE A 126 4.14 19.22 -4.66
C PHE A 126 5.58 19.19 -4.10
N CYS A 127 5.99 18.06 -3.52
CA CYS A 127 7.34 17.86 -2.98
C CYS A 127 8.40 17.92 -4.08
N GLU A 128 8.08 17.40 -5.27
CA GLU A 128 8.98 17.40 -6.42
C GLU A 128 9.24 18.83 -6.91
N GLU A 129 8.17 19.62 -7.06
CA GLU A 129 8.24 21.02 -7.49
C GLU A 129 9.10 21.84 -6.52
N ILE A 130 8.86 21.72 -5.20
CA ILE A 130 9.63 22.44 -4.16
C ILE A 130 11.09 21.97 -4.10
N ALA A 131 11.33 20.66 -4.17
CA ALA A 131 12.70 20.13 -4.16
C ALA A 131 13.50 20.68 -5.36
N SER A 132 12.88 20.75 -6.55
CA SER A 132 13.50 21.34 -7.74
C SER A 132 13.82 22.82 -7.54
N ASP A 133 12.89 23.62 -7.00
CA ASP A 133 13.09 25.06 -6.75
C ASP A 133 14.22 25.32 -5.74
N LEU A 134 14.34 24.45 -4.73
CA LEU A 134 15.41 24.48 -3.73
C LEU A 134 16.71 23.80 -4.18
N LYS A 135 16.76 23.27 -5.41
CA LYS A 135 17.89 22.52 -5.98
C LYS A 135 18.28 21.27 -5.16
N LEU A 136 17.30 20.67 -4.49
CA LEU A 136 17.41 19.40 -3.80
C LEU A 136 17.06 18.25 -4.73
N ARG A 137 17.60 17.07 -4.45
CA ARG A 137 17.25 15.84 -5.16
C ARG A 137 15.92 15.30 -4.64
N SER A 138 15.05 14.86 -5.55
CA SER A 138 13.80 14.16 -5.20
C SER A 138 13.75 12.76 -5.81
N PHE A 139 12.96 11.88 -5.19
CA PHE A 139 12.70 10.51 -5.61
C PHE A 139 11.24 10.19 -5.35
N ILE A 140 10.59 9.49 -6.29
CA ILE A 140 9.16 9.17 -6.19
C ILE A 140 9.01 7.75 -5.66
N LEU A 141 8.21 7.55 -4.60
CA LEU A 141 7.78 6.23 -4.13
C LEU A 141 6.39 5.89 -4.69
N ARG A 142 6.30 4.80 -5.45
CA ARG A 142 5.04 4.21 -5.90
C ARG A 142 4.66 3.03 -5.02
N THR A 143 3.47 3.10 -4.45
CA THR A 143 2.92 2.12 -3.49
C THR A 143 1.79 1.28 -4.11
N THR A 144 1.56 1.42 -5.41
CA THR A 144 0.56 0.69 -6.20
C THR A 144 1.21 -0.29 -7.18
N SER A 145 0.43 -1.18 -7.81
CA SER A 145 0.94 -2.10 -8.84
C SER A 145 1.34 -1.37 -10.13
N ALA A 146 2.32 -1.92 -10.86
CA ALA A 146 2.69 -1.42 -12.18
C ALA A 146 1.52 -1.49 -13.17
N ALA A 147 0.72 -2.55 -13.09
CA ALA A 147 -0.53 -2.71 -13.84
C ALA A 147 -1.50 -1.54 -13.61
N THR A 148 -1.64 -1.10 -12.37
CA THR A 148 -2.51 0.02 -12.00
C THR A 148 -2.00 1.32 -12.61
N SER A 149 -0.72 1.64 -12.51
CA SER A 149 -0.18 2.86 -13.12
C SER A 149 -0.41 2.88 -14.63
N LEU A 150 -0.21 1.75 -15.33
CA LEU A 150 -0.49 1.64 -16.75
C LEU A 150 -1.98 1.86 -17.07
N ALA A 151 -2.88 1.26 -16.29
CA ALA A 151 -4.32 1.42 -16.46
C ALA A 151 -4.78 2.87 -16.22
N ARG A 152 -4.26 3.54 -15.19
CA ARG A 152 -4.56 4.95 -14.88
C ARG A 152 -4.10 5.88 -16.00
N MET A 153 -2.87 5.73 -16.47
CA MET A 153 -2.34 6.53 -17.59
C MET A 153 -3.14 6.32 -18.87
N ALA A 154 -3.55 5.09 -19.16
CA ALA A 154 -4.36 4.78 -20.33
C ALA A 154 -5.79 5.36 -20.22
N LEU A 155 -6.39 5.34 -19.03
CA LEU A 155 -7.71 5.94 -18.78
C LEU A 155 -7.72 7.46 -19.00
N VAL A 156 -6.65 8.16 -18.60
CA VAL A 156 -6.53 9.61 -18.86
C VAL A 156 -6.44 9.88 -20.37
N ARG A 157 -5.59 9.15 -21.11
CA ARG A 157 -5.45 9.32 -22.56
C ARG A 157 -6.74 9.02 -23.32
N LEU A 158 -7.49 8.04 -22.83
CA LEU A 158 -8.83 7.70 -23.32
C LEU A 158 -9.74 8.91 -23.45
N ASN A 159 -9.79 9.70 -22.39
CA ASN A 159 -10.65 10.87 -22.31
C ASN A 159 -10.18 12.00 -23.20
N ASP A 160 -8.86 12.14 -23.38
CA ASP A 160 -8.28 13.20 -24.21
C ASP A 160 -8.38 12.87 -25.72
N ASP A 161 -8.19 11.60 -26.11
CA ASP A 161 -8.07 11.18 -27.51
C ASP A 161 -9.33 10.47 -28.09
N GLY A 162 -10.29 10.10 -27.24
CA GLY A 162 -11.52 9.38 -27.66
C GLY A 162 -11.30 7.95 -28.17
N MET A 163 -10.09 7.38 -28.06
CA MET A 163 -9.74 6.05 -28.55
C MET A 163 -9.80 4.96 -27.47
N ASP A 164 -10.50 3.85 -27.75
CA ASP A 164 -10.61 2.68 -26.86
C ASP A 164 -9.23 1.99 -26.62
N PRO A 165 -8.70 1.97 -25.38
CA PRO A 165 -7.40 1.42 -25.04
C PRO A 165 -7.51 -0.01 -24.52
N ILE A 166 -8.74 -0.55 -24.32
CA ILE A 166 -8.96 -1.88 -23.76
C ILE A 166 -8.14 -2.95 -24.50
N PRO A 167 -8.02 -2.94 -25.85
CA PRO A 167 -7.19 -3.92 -26.55
C PRO A 167 -5.71 -3.89 -26.14
N LYS A 168 -5.20 -2.73 -25.70
CA LYS A 168 -3.79 -2.54 -25.27
C LYS A 168 -3.58 -2.80 -23.77
N LEU A 169 -4.66 -3.00 -23.01
CA LEU A 169 -4.67 -3.20 -21.56
C LEU A 169 -5.04 -4.63 -21.14
N HIS A 170 -5.11 -5.59 -22.07
CA HIS A 170 -5.30 -7.01 -21.74
C HIS A 170 -4.36 -7.41 -20.58
N PRO A 171 -4.88 -7.97 -19.48
CA PRO A 171 -6.17 -8.67 -19.36
C PRO A 171 -7.33 -7.87 -18.73
N LEU A 172 -7.21 -6.55 -18.63
CA LEU A 172 -8.24 -5.68 -18.05
C LEU A 172 -9.44 -5.53 -18.97
N ARG A 173 -10.64 -5.62 -18.39
CA ARG A 173 -11.91 -5.26 -19.02
C ARG A 173 -12.24 -3.81 -18.66
N PHE A 174 -13.19 -3.19 -19.37
CA PHE A 174 -13.64 -1.83 -19.05
C PHE A 174 -14.03 -1.66 -17.57
N LYS A 175 -14.77 -2.63 -17.02
CA LYS A 175 -15.20 -2.62 -15.60
C LYS A 175 -14.06 -2.78 -14.60
N ASP A 176 -12.90 -3.26 -15.03
CA ASP A 176 -11.71 -3.43 -14.19
C ASP A 176 -10.86 -2.15 -14.14
N LEU A 177 -11.15 -1.16 -15.00
CA LEU A 177 -10.43 0.12 -15.02
C LEU A 177 -10.65 0.89 -13.71
N PRO A 178 -9.64 1.67 -13.25
CA PRO A 178 -9.69 2.44 -12.01
C PRO A 178 -10.55 3.71 -12.16
N ILE A 179 -11.75 3.58 -12.73
CA ILE A 179 -12.72 4.66 -12.89
C ILE A 179 -13.40 4.87 -11.53
N SER A 180 -13.29 6.08 -10.99
CA SER A 180 -14.11 6.49 -9.87
C SER A 180 -15.52 6.81 -10.38
N LEU A 181 -16.54 6.08 -9.90
CA LEU A 181 -17.94 6.32 -10.28
C LEU A 181 -18.51 7.60 -9.65
N THR A 182 -17.86 8.14 -8.62
CA THR A 182 -18.33 9.28 -7.83
C THR A 182 -17.49 10.54 -7.99
N ALA A 183 -16.27 10.44 -8.52
CA ALA A 183 -15.40 11.59 -8.66
C ALA A 183 -15.62 12.31 -9.99
N ASP A 184 -15.49 13.64 -9.96
CA ASP A 184 -15.33 14.46 -11.16
C ASP A 184 -14.10 13.97 -11.93
N PHE A 185 -14.33 13.43 -13.14
CA PHE A 185 -13.27 12.90 -13.98
C PHE A 185 -12.21 13.96 -14.31
N THR A 186 -12.57 15.24 -14.33
CA THR A 186 -11.64 16.36 -14.51
C THR A 186 -10.62 16.42 -13.37
N LYS A 187 -11.09 16.32 -12.13
CA LYS A 187 -10.22 16.26 -10.94
C LYS A 187 -9.34 15.02 -10.96
N TYR A 188 -9.92 13.86 -11.30
CA TYR A 188 -9.19 12.61 -11.41
C TYR A 188 -8.09 12.70 -12.48
N SER A 189 -8.42 13.19 -13.67
CA SER A 189 -7.49 13.40 -14.77
C SER A 189 -6.36 14.33 -14.36
N ARG A 190 -6.68 15.47 -13.72
CA ARG A 190 -5.68 16.40 -13.17
C ARG A 190 -4.74 15.72 -12.19
N LEU A 191 -5.26 14.95 -11.22
CA LEU A 191 -4.46 14.23 -10.24
C LEU A 191 -3.52 13.22 -10.92
N MET A 192 -4.04 12.41 -11.85
CA MET A 192 -3.26 11.38 -12.54
C MET A 192 -2.20 11.97 -13.47
N LYS A 193 -2.51 13.07 -14.19
CA LYS A 193 -1.55 13.77 -15.04
C LYS A 193 -0.35 14.28 -14.24
N LYS A 194 -0.59 14.82 -13.04
CA LYS A 194 0.46 15.24 -12.10
C LYS A 194 1.23 14.04 -11.52
N THR A 195 0.52 13.05 -10.97
CA THR A 195 1.10 11.83 -10.37
C THR A 195 2.04 11.07 -11.31
N TYR A 196 1.70 11.01 -12.60
CA TYR A 196 2.46 10.26 -13.61
C TYR A 196 3.27 11.13 -14.56
N ASN A 197 3.44 12.43 -14.24
CA ASN A 197 4.23 13.38 -15.04
C ASN A 197 3.88 13.33 -16.54
N MET A 198 2.58 13.29 -16.85
CA MET A 198 2.10 13.03 -18.22
C MET A 198 2.25 14.23 -19.17
N GLU A 199 2.34 15.45 -18.62
CA GLU A 199 2.43 16.70 -19.37
C GLU A 199 3.83 17.32 -19.34
N THR A 200 4.57 17.09 -18.27
CA THR A 200 5.93 17.60 -18.07
C THR A 200 6.81 16.47 -17.55
N PRO A 201 8.03 16.27 -18.10
CA PRO A 201 8.94 15.25 -17.59
C PRO A 201 9.25 15.46 -16.10
N THR A 202 9.40 14.35 -15.37
CA THR A 202 9.82 14.39 -13.97
C THR A 202 11.24 14.98 -13.83
N THR A 203 11.43 15.76 -12.77
CA THR A 203 12.71 16.26 -12.27
C THR A 203 13.33 15.33 -11.21
N ALA A 204 12.56 14.36 -10.71
CA ALA A 204 13.04 13.34 -9.78
C ALA A 204 14.20 12.54 -10.36
N LYS A 205 15.08 12.05 -9.49
CA LYS A 205 16.27 11.30 -9.89
C LYS A 205 15.98 9.82 -10.14
N ALA A 206 14.93 9.29 -9.53
CA ALA A 206 14.48 7.92 -9.76
C ALA A 206 13.04 7.71 -9.28
N ILE A 207 12.45 6.59 -9.72
CA ILE A 207 11.21 6.05 -9.20
C ILE A 207 11.52 4.78 -8.41
N ILE A 208 11.14 4.78 -7.14
CA ILE A 208 11.17 3.65 -6.23
C ILE A 208 9.79 3.00 -6.27
N TRP A 209 9.72 1.67 -6.37
CA TRP A 209 8.44 0.99 -6.56
C TRP A 209 8.32 -0.21 -5.61
N ASN A 210 7.25 -0.24 -4.82
CA ASN A 210 6.91 -1.38 -3.97
C ASN A 210 6.25 -2.50 -4.78
N THR A 211 6.98 -3.04 -5.76
CA THR A 211 6.62 -4.22 -6.56
C THR A 211 7.89 -5.03 -6.86
N MET A 212 7.72 -6.23 -7.40
CA MET A 212 8.82 -7.10 -7.84
C MET A 212 8.85 -7.14 -9.37
N GLU A 213 10.04 -7.04 -9.95
CA GLU A 213 10.17 -7.04 -11.42
C GLU A 213 9.56 -8.30 -12.05
N TRP A 214 9.86 -9.49 -11.52
CA TRP A 214 9.35 -10.75 -12.07
C TRP A 214 7.81 -10.89 -11.95
N LEU A 215 7.17 -10.19 -11.01
CA LEU A 215 5.72 -10.28 -10.79
C LEU A 215 4.95 -9.56 -11.90
N GLU A 216 5.52 -8.46 -12.42
CA GLU A 216 4.87 -7.56 -13.38
C GLU A 216 5.78 -7.27 -14.61
N ASP A 217 6.68 -8.19 -14.94
CA ASP A 217 7.82 -7.99 -15.87
C ASP A 217 7.43 -7.32 -17.20
N SER A 218 6.44 -7.89 -17.91
CA SER A 218 5.99 -7.34 -19.20
C SER A 218 5.43 -5.91 -19.10
N ILE A 219 4.89 -5.52 -17.95
CA ILE A 219 4.33 -4.19 -17.70
C ILE A 219 5.45 -3.24 -17.30
N MET A 220 6.33 -3.69 -16.41
CA MET A 220 7.51 -2.96 -15.99
C MET A 220 8.41 -2.61 -17.18
N ALA A 221 8.63 -3.54 -18.12
CA ALA A 221 9.36 -3.28 -19.36
C ALA A 221 8.72 -2.15 -20.20
N LYS A 222 7.38 -2.15 -20.34
CA LYS A 222 6.66 -1.09 -21.07
C LYS A 222 6.80 0.28 -20.39
N ILE A 223 6.81 0.31 -19.07
CA ILE A 223 6.97 1.54 -18.29
C ILE A 223 8.41 2.04 -18.37
N ARG A 224 9.39 1.14 -18.19
CA ARG A 224 10.83 1.44 -18.26
C ARG A 224 11.21 2.03 -19.62
N ASN A 225 10.69 1.49 -20.72
CA ASN A 225 10.94 2.00 -22.07
C ASN A 225 10.44 3.44 -22.30
N LYS A 226 9.55 3.95 -21.44
CA LYS A 226 9.02 5.32 -21.51
C LYS A 226 9.55 6.23 -20.40
N SER A 227 10.24 5.66 -19.42
CA SER A 227 10.79 6.40 -18.30
C SER A 227 12.07 7.13 -18.70
N THR A 228 12.19 8.39 -18.32
CA THR A 228 13.43 9.17 -18.48
C THR A 228 14.39 8.99 -17.30
N VAL A 229 13.96 8.28 -16.25
CA VAL A 229 14.70 8.09 -15.00
C VAL A 229 14.75 6.60 -14.64
N PRO A 230 15.76 6.14 -13.87
CA PRO A 230 15.81 4.75 -13.41
C PRO A 230 14.60 4.40 -12.53
N ILE A 231 14.20 3.13 -12.61
CA ILE A 231 13.09 2.55 -11.84
C ILE A 231 13.64 1.39 -11.01
N PHE A 232 13.41 1.45 -9.70
CA PHE A 232 13.85 0.48 -8.70
C PHE A 232 12.65 -0.29 -8.11
N PRO A 233 12.28 -1.45 -8.67
CA PRO A 233 11.28 -2.34 -8.06
C PRO A 233 11.90 -3.06 -6.85
N ILE A 234 11.65 -2.54 -5.66
CA ILE A 234 12.27 -2.97 -4.39
C ILE A 234 11.27 -3.69 -3.48
N GLY A 235 10.11 -4.09 -4.00
CA GLY A 235 9.08 -4.76 -3.21
C GLY A 235 9.37 -6.26 -3.00
N PRO A 236 8.62 -6.91 -2.10
CA PRO A 236 7.64 -6.30 -1.22
C PRO A 236 8.30 -5.82 0.07
N LEU A 237 8.18 -4.52 0.36
CA LEU A 237 8.88 -3.85 1.48
C LEU A 237 8.62 -4.50 2.85
N HIS A 238 7.41 -5.02 3.06
CA HIS A 238 7.03 -5.67 4.32
C HIS A 238 7.77 -6.98 4.61
N ARG A 239 8.37 -7.64 3.60
CA ARG A 239 9.23 -8.81 3.78
C ARG A 239 10.71 -8.46 3.91
N ILE A 240 11.12 -7.28 3.45
CA ILE A 240 12.50 -6.79 3.56
C ILE A 240 12.78 -6.27 4.96
N ILE A 241 11.82 -5.58 5.58
CA ILE A 241 12.00 -5.02 6.91
C ILE A 241 10.69 -5.08 7.71
N SER A 242 10.80 -5.54 8.95
CA SER A 242 9.68 -5.55 9.88
C SER A 242 9.62 -4.23 10.65
N ALA A 243 8.52 -3.50 10.51
CA ALA A 243 8.26 -2.24 11.21
C ALA A 243 6.82 -2.19 11.76
N LYS A 244 6.63 -1.47 12.87
CA LYS A 244 5.32 -1.20 13.49
C LYS A 244 4.69 0.04 12.85
N THR A 245 4.05 -0.16 11.70
CA THR A 245 3.55 0.93 10.84
C THR A 245 2.07 1.23 10.98
N SER A 246 1.32 0.46 11.77
CA SER A 246 -0.13 0.66 11.90
C SER A 246 -0.46 1.98 12.59
N VAL A 247 -1.38 2.75 12.01
CA VAL A 247 -1.93 3.97 12.63
C VAL A 247 -2.97 3.60 13.69
N LEU A 248 -3.69 2.49 13.49
CA LEU A 248 -4.71 1.99 14.41
C LEU A 248 -4.13 0.97 15.40
N LYS A 249 -4.72 0.92 16.60
CA LYS A 249 -4.32 -0.03 17.66
C LYS A 249 -4.76 -1.44 17.30
N GLU A 250 -3.79 -2.34 17.11
CA GLU A 250 -3.99 -3.74 16.79
C GLU A 250 -4.44 -4.55 18.03
N ASP A 251 -5.39 -5.46 17.82
CA ASP A 251 -5.85 -6.43 18.82
C ASP A 251 -5.17 -7.78 18.61
N PHE A 252 -4.14 -8.05 19.42
CA PHE A 252 -3.38 -9.30 19.35
C PHE A 252 -4.12 -10.51 19.96
N ASN A 253 -5.24 -10.31 20.68
CA ASN A 253 -5.98 -11.43 21.29
C ASN A 253 -6.61 -12.34 20.23
N CYS A 254 -6.82 -11.84 19.00
CA CYS A 254 -7.30 -12.69 17.90
C CYS A 254 -6.32 -13.81 17.55
N LEU A 255 -5.02 -13.67 17.84
CA LEU A 255 -4.03 -14.72 17.59
C LEU A 255 -4.28 -15.94 18.48
N SER A 256 -4.63 -15.74 19.75
CA SER A 256 -4.98 -16.84 20.67
C SER A 256 -6.22 -17.60 20.21
N TRP A 257 -7.21 -16.92 19.63
CA TRP A 257 -8.35 -17.59 19.02
C TRP A 257 -7.96 -18.41 17.78
N LEU A 258 -7.01 -17.92 16.97
CA LEU A 258 -6.47 -18.66 15.82
C LEU A 258 -5.66 -19.89 16.24
N ASP A 259 -4.95 -19.83 17.37
CA ASP A 259 -4.20 -20.96 17.93
C ASP A 259 -5.10 -22.17 18.24
N GLU A 260 -6.38 -21.95 18.54
CA GLU A 260 -7.36 -23.01 18.82
C GLU A 260 -7.94 -23.67 17.55
N GLN A 261 -7.69 -23.09 16.37
CA GLN A 261 -8.25 -23.56 15.11
C GLN A 261 -7.34 -24.60 14.43
N ALA A 262 -7.94 -25.46 13.62
CA ALA A 262 -7.19 -26.36 12.73
C ALA A 262 -6.50 -25.60 11.59
N ASP A 263 -5.59 -26.25 10.88
CA ASP A 263 -4.82 -25.60 9.81
C ASP A 263 -5.67 -25.32 8.57
N ASN A 264 -5.48 -24.14 7.98
CA ASN A 264 -6.14 -23.69 6.76
C ASN A 264 -7.68 -23.71 6.77
N VAL A 265 -8.33 -23.61 7.94
CA VAL A 265 -9.80 -23.61 8.05
C VAL A 265 -10.41 -22.22 8.22
N VAL A 266 -9.63 -21.24 8.67
CA VAL A 266 -10.13 -19.89 8.96
C VAL A 266 -10.08 -19.04 7.70
N ILE A 267 -11.18 -18.36 7.40
CA ILE A 267 -11.16 -17.22 6.48
C ILE A 267 -10.93 -15.91 7.25
N TYR A 268 -9.87 -15.21 6.93
CA TYR A 268 -9.61 -13.86 7.42
C TYR A 268 -10.36 -12.85 6.55
N VAL A 269 -11.04 -11.87 7.14
CA VAL A 269 -11.86 -10.88 6.43
C VAL A 269 -11.42 -9.48 6.82
N ALA A 270 -10.86 -8.73 5.87
CA ALA A 270 -10.50 -7.32 6.05
C ALA A 270 -10.62 -6.53 4.74
N ILE A 271 -11.56 -5.60 4.70
CA ILE A 271 -11.92 -4.79 3.52
C ILE A 271 -11.20 -3.42 3.47
N GLY A 272 -10.07 -3.28 4.17
CA GLY A 272 -9.21 -2.08 4.12
C GLY A 272 -9.64 -0.98 5.07
N SER A 273 -8.80 0.06 5.21
CA SER A 273 -8.93 1.11 6.23
C SER A 273 -9.86 2.28 5.88
N ILE A 274 -10.39 2.32 4.65
CA ILE A 274 -11.17 3.45 4.10
C ILE A 274 -12.54 2.97 3.57
N ALA A 275 -12.79 1.66 3.56
CA ALA A 275 -14.07 1.15 3.08
C ALA A 275 -15.19 1.52 4.06
N SER A 276 -16.30 2.03 3.52
CA SER A 276 -17.53 2.27 4.27
C SER A 276 -18.64 1.38 3.72
N LEU A 277 -19.43 0.79 4.61
CA LEU A 277 -20.54 -0.11 4.30
C LEU A 277 -21.86 0.51 4.76
N ASN A 278 -22.92 0.27 3.98
CA ASN A 278 -24.28 0.45 4.49
C ASN A 278 -24.71 -0.79 5.29
N GLU A 279 -25.73 -0.63 6.15
CA GLU A 279 -26.24 -1.72 7.00
C GLU A 279 -26.69 -2.94 6.19
N LYS A 280 -27.26 -2.73 5.00
CA LYS A 280 -27.70 -3.83 4.13
C LYS A 280 -26.51 -4.71 3.72
N ALA A 281 -25.46 -4.10 3.16
CA ALA A 281 -24.25 -4.82 2.74
C ALA A 281 -23.57 -5.50 3.93
N PHE A 282 -23.49 -4.83 5.09
CA PHE A 282 -22.95 -5.42 6.31
C PHE A 282 -23.76 -6.65 6.76
N GLY A 283 -25.09 -6.59 6.69
CA GLY A 283 -25.98 -7.71 6.98
C GLY A 283 -25.82 -8.89 6.01
N GLU A 284 -25.69 -8.62 4.71
CA GLU A 284 -25.41 -9.66 3.70
C GLU A 284 -24.05 -10.32 3.92
N MET A 285 -23.01 -9.54 4.27
CA MET A 285 -21.69 -10.06 4.65
C MET A 285 -21.77 -10.98 5.86
N ALA A 286 -22.48 -10.57 6.91
CA ALA A 286 -22.68 -11.38 8.11
C ALA A 286 -23.39 -12.70 7.77
N TRP A 287 -24.48 -12.67 7.01
CA TRP A 287 -25.19 -13.91 6.64
C TRP A 287 -24.38 -14.80 5.71
N GLY A 288 -23.64 -14.24 4.74
CA GLY A 288 -22.76 -15.02 3.87
C GLY A 288 -21.66 -15.75 4.66
N LEU A 289 -21.04 -15.08 5.63
CA LEU A 289 -20.08 -15.68 6.55
C LEU A 289 -20.71 -16.81 7.37
N ALA A 290 -21.86 -16.56 8.00
CA ALA A 290 -22.55 -17.55 8.81
C ALA A 290 -22.93 -18.79 8.00
N ASN A 291 -23.48 -18.59 6.80
CA ASN A 291 -23.96 -19.64 5.90
C ASN A 291 -22.82 -20.49 5.33
N SER A 292 -21.61 -19.92 5.16
CA SER A 292 -20.45 -20.64 4.61
C SER A 292 -20.00 -21.84 5.43
N GLN A 293 -20.45 -21.92 6.69
CA GLN A 293 -20.04 -22.91 7.70
C GLN A 293 -18.53 -22.90 8.01
N GLN A 294 -17.75 -21.94 7.50
CA GLN A 294 -16.32 -21.82 7.78
C GLN A 294 -16.07 -20.97 9.05
N PRO A 295 -15.03 -21.30 9.85
CA PRO A 295 -14.50 -20.38 10.84
C PRO A 295 -14.00 -19.08 10.21
N PHE A 296 -14.20 -17.94 10.86
CA PHE A 296 -13.76 -16.66 10.32
C PHE A 296 -13.24 -15.69 11.39
N LEU A 297 -12.23 -14.91 11.00
CA LEU A 297 -11.76 -13.75 11.75
C LEU A 297 -12.10 -12.49 10.95
N TRP A 298 -12.97 -11.63 11.48
CA TRP A 298 -13.48 -10.46 10.75
C TRP A 298 -13.05 -9.15 11.40
N VAL A 299 -12.35 -8.31 10.63
CA VAL A 299 -12.05 -6.92 11.00
C VAL A 299 -13.21 -6.02 10.63
N VAL A 300 -13.81 -5.39 11.63
CA VAL A 300 -14.83 -4.35 11.46
C VAL A 300 -14.32 -3.10 12.16
N GLN A 301 -13.92 -2.08 11.41
CA GLN A 301 -13.40 -0.85 12.01
C GLN A 301 -14.57 -0.02 12.59
N PRO A 302 -14.40 0.63 13.76
CA PRO A 302 -15.39 1.59 14.26
C PRO A 302 -15.68 2.68 13.22
N GLY A 303 -16.96 3.01 13.04
CA GLY A 303 -17.42 3.98 12.04
C GLY A 303 -17.41 3.49 10.59
N ALA A 304 -17.04 2.23 10.32
CA ALA A 304 -17.09 1.67 8.96
C ALA A 304 -18.52 1.37 8.48
N ILE A 305 -19.52 1.40 9.35
CA ILE A 305 -20.92 1.14 9.01
C ILE A 305 -21.72 2.42 9.22
N HIS A 306 -22.40 2.89 8.17
CA HIS A 306 -23.22 4.09 8.25
C HIS A 306 -24.28 3.97 9.34
N GLY A 307 -24.28 4.92 10.28
CA GLY A 307 -25.25 4.96 11.38
C GLY A 307 -24.95 4.03 12.56
N SER A 308 -23.79 3.36 12.59
CA SER A 308 -23.37 2.49 13.68
C SER A 308 -21.95 2.79 14.15
N GLU A 309 -21.72 2.71 15.46
CA GLU A 309 -20.40 2.95 16.05
C GLU A 309 -19.44 1.79 15.75
N TRP A 310 -19.93 0.54 15.79
CA TRP A 310 -19.14 -0.64 15.49
C TRP A 310 -20.01 -1.79 14.97
N ILE A 311 -20.39 -2.77 15.80
CA ILE A 311 -21.07 -4.01 15.37
C ILE A 311 -22.54 -4.08 15.81
N GLU A 312 -23.11 -2.96 16.23
CA GLU A 312 -24.51 -2.87 16.66
C GLU A 312 -25.48 -3.21 15.52
N ALA A 313 -25.08 -2.97 14.26
CA ALA A 313 -25.83 -3.32 13.06
C ALA A 313 -25.79 -4.82 12.69
N LEU A 314 -25.18 -5.69 13.51
CA LEU A 314 -25.18 -7.13 13.23
C LEU A 314 -26.62 -7.68 13.20
N PRO A 315 -26.99 -8.54 12.22
CA PRO A 315 -28.32 -9.09 12.14
C PRO A 315 -28.73 -9.87 13.40
N LYS A 316 -30.00 -9.76 13.79
CA LYS A 316 -30.56 -10.58 14.87
C LYS A 316 -30.40 -12.07 14.55
N GLY A 317 -29.94 -12.86 15.52
CA GLY A 317 -29.70 -14.29 15.34
C GLY A 317 -28.32 -14.66 14.80
N PHE A 318 -27.49 -13.67 14.43
CA PHE A 318 -26.17 -13.92 13.83
C PHE A 318 -25.22 -14.63 14.80
N ARG A 319 -25.18 -14.24 16.07
CA ARG A 319 -24.29 -14.85 17.08
C ARG A 319 -24.65 -16.31 17.33
N GLU A 320 -25.94 -16.61 17.38
CA GLU A 320 -26.48 -17.96 17.51
C GLU A 320 -26.15 -18.79 16.27
N ALA A 321 -26.29 -18.21 15.07
CA ALA A 321 -26.03 -18.91 13.80
C ALA A 321 -24.56 -19.31 13.63
N ILE A 322 -23.61 -18.47 14.08
CA ILE A 322 -22.18 -18.78 13.96
C ILE A 322 -21.70 -19.73 15.06
N GLY A 323 -22.38 -19.83 16.20
CA GLY A 323 -22.09 -20.81 17.25
C GLY A 323 -20.62 -20.80 17.73
N GLY A 324 -19.98 -19.63 17.78
CA GLY A 324 -18.57 -19.49 18.17
C GLY A 324 -17.54 -19.64 17.04
N ARG A 325 -17.96 -19.94 15.81
CA ARG A 325 -17.06 -20.05 14.63
C ARG A 325 -16.48 -18.71 14.16
N GLY A 326 -16.97 -17.59 14.67
CA GLY A 326 -16.55 -16.26 14.26
C GLY A 326 -15.91 -15.46 15.39
N TYR A 327 -14.81 -14.78 15.08
CA TYR A 327 -14.17 -13.80 15.97
C TYR A 327 -14.15 -12.43 15.27
N ILE A 328 -14.63 -11.37 15.93
CA ILE A 328 -14.73 -10.03 15.34
C ILE A 328 -13.86 -9.06 16.14
N VAL A 329 -12.98 -8.33 15.45
CA VAL A 329 -12.07 -7.34 16.05
C VAL A 329 -12.18 -5.99 15.36
N LYS A 330 -11.77 -4.94 16.08
CA LYS A 330 -11.71 -3.58 15.53
C LYS A 330 -10.57 -3.40 14.53
N TRP A 331 -9.43 -4.00 14.82
CA TRP A 331 -8.23 -3.94 13.98
C TRP A 331 -7.32 -5.13 14.31
N ALA A 332 -6.87 -5.88 13.31
CA ALA A 332 -6.06 -7.07 13.51
C ALA A 332 -4.57 -6.81 13.16
N PRO A 333 -3.62 -7.51 13.80
CA PRO A 333 -2.23 -7.57 13.34
C PRO A 333 -2.14 -8.40 12.05
N GLN A 334 -2.58 -7.81 10.92
CA GLN A 334 -2.86 -8.51 9.67
C GLN A 334 -1.70 -9.37 9.16
N LYS A 335 -0.46 -8.89 9.26
CA LYS A 335 0.72 -9.65 8.84
C LYS A 335 0.84 -10.97 9.63
N GLN A 336 0.66 -10.91 10.94
CA GLN A 336 0.71 -12.06 11.83
C GLN A 336 -0.47 -12.99 11.60
N VAL A 337 -1.66 -12.44 11.34
CA VAL A 337 -2.85 -13.22 11.00
C VAL A 337 -2.65 -13.99 9.70
N LEU A 338 -2.19 -13.33 8.62
CA LEU A 338 -1.96 -13.97 7.33
C LEU A 338 -0.85 -15.04 7.40
N ALA A 339 0.16 -14.84 8.25
CA ALA A 339 1.22 -15.82 8.48
C ALA A 339 0.78 -17.00 9.38
N HIS A 340 -0.42 -16.93 9.97
CA HIS A 340 -0.87 -17.93 10.93
C HIS A 340 -1.38 -19.20 10.21
N ARG A 341 -0.91 -20.38 10.66
CA ARG A 341 -1.24 -21.70 10.07
C ARG A 341 -2.75 -21.98 9.89
N ALA A 342 -3.58 -21.39 10.75
CA ALA A 342 -5.03 -21.59 10.73
C ALA A 342 -5.71 -20.88 9.55
N VAL A 343 -5.10 -19.81 9.01
CA VAL A 343 -5.69 -19.00 7.96
C VAL A 343 -5.52 -19.71 6.62
N GLY A 344 -6.65 -20.11 6.02
CA GLY A 344 -6.69 -20.81 4.73
C GLY A 344 -7.15 -19.95 3.56
N GLY A 345 -7.66 -18.74 3.83
CA GLY A 345 -8.12 -17.80 2.82
C GLY A 345 -8.29 -16.39 3.36
N PHE A 346 -8.23 -15.41 2.47
CA PHE A 346 -8.31 -13.99 2.81
C PHE A 346 -9.37 -13.27 1.96
N TRP A 347 -10.47 -12.87 2.58
CA TRP A 347 -11.41 -11.95 1.96
C TRP A 347 -10.92 -10.51 2.09
N SER A 348 -10.55 -9.93 0.96
CA SER A 348 -9.90 -8.63 0.87
C SER A 348 -10.55 -7.72 -0.16
N HIS A 349 -10.41 -6.41 0.09
CA HIS A 349 -10.64 -5.36 -0.88
C HIS A 349 -9.58 -5.27 -1.99
N CYS A 350 -8.51 -6.08 -1.94
CA CYS A 350 -7.44 -6.11 -2.95
C CYS A 350 -6.60 -4.83 -3.05
N GLY A 351 -6.44 -4.09 -1.94
CA GLY A 351 -5.40 -3.07 -1.87
C GLY A 351 -4.01 -3.69 -2.07
N TRP A 352 -3.08 -2.95 -2.67
CA TRP A 352 -1.80 -3.51 -3.10
C TRP A 352 -0.97 -4.11 -1.94
N ASN A 353 -0.87 -3.41 -0.80
CA ASN A 353 -0.14 -3.93 0.36
C ASN A 353 -0.72 -5.26 0.87
N SER A 354 -2.05 -5.32 1.06
CA SER A 354 -2.71 -6.55 1.52
C SER A 354 -2.61 -7.69 0.51
N SER A 355 -2.55 -7.36 -0.78
CA SER A 355 -2.32 -8.35 -1.84
C SER A 355 -0.90 -8.91 -1.75
N MET A 356 0.11 -8.06 -1.54
CA MET A 356 1.50 -8.49 -1.35
C MET A 356 1.67 -9.31 -0.07
N GLU A 357 1.01 -8.94 1.03
CA GLU A 357 1.03 -9.70 2.29
C GLU A 357 0.42 -11.10 2.08
N SER A 358 -0.73 -11.19 1.40
CA SER A 358 -1.38 -12.48 1.10
C SER A 358 -0.52 -13.39 0.23
N LEU A 359 0.08 -12.85 -0.84
CA LEU A 359 0.97 -13.60 -1.71
C LEU A 359 2.23 -14.06 -0.98
N SER A 360 2.78 -13.21 -0.11
CA SER A 360 3.97 -13.54 0.68
C SER A 360 3.70 -14.64 1.72
N GLU A 361 2.46 -14.79 2.16
CA GLU A 361 2.05 -15.87 3.06
C GLU A 361 1.38 -17.06 2.36
N GLY A 362 1.23 -17.01 1.05
CA GLY A 362 0.66 -18.11 0.27
C GLY A 362 -0.83 -18.33 0.56
N VAL A 363 -1.54 -17.29 0.97
CA VAL A 363 -2.96 -17.33 1.30
C VAL A 363 -3.79 -16.90 0.08
N PRO A 364 -4.68 -17.76 -0.44
CA PRO A 364 -5.58 -17.39 -1.54
C PRO A 364 -6.60 -16.31 -1.15
N MET A 365 -7.06 -15.51 -2.12
CA MET A 365 -7.90 -14.34 -1.85
C MET A 365 -9.33 -14.43 -2.40
N LEU A 366 -10.33 -14.12 -1.56
CA LEU A 366 -11.67 -13.72 -2.02
C LEU A 366 -11.64 -12.22 -2.28
N CYS A 367 -11.64 -11.84 -3.55
CA CYS A 367 -11.45 -10.48 -4.02
C CYS A 367 -12.80 -9.73 -4.07
N SER A 368 -12.92 -8.66 -3.31
CA SER A 368 -14.09 -7.77 -3.31
C SER A 368 -13.66 -6.31 -3.43
N PRO A 369 -13.20 -5.88 -4.63
CA PRO A 369 -12.64 -4.55 -4.81
C PRO A 369 -13.70 -3.46 -4.65
N CYS A 370 -13.34 -2.37 -3.98
CA CYS A 370 -14.23 -1.24 -3.72
C CYS A 370 -13.92 -0.05 -4.64
N PHE A 371 -12.69 0.48 -4.61
CA PHE A 371 -12.32 1.72 -5.31
C PHE A 371 -10.84 1.77 -5.73
N GLY A 372 -10.46 2.83 -6.44
CA GLY A 372 -9.06 3.09 -6.78
C GLY A 372 -8.43 1.99 -7.64
N ASP A 373 -7.29 1.47 -7.20
CA ASP A 373 -6.49 0.42 -7.87
C ASP A 373 -7.05 -1.00 -7.70
N GLN A 374 -7.98 -1.18 -6.76
CA GLN A 374 -8.38 -2.49 -6.26
C GLN A 374 -8.98 -3.40 -7.35
N LYS A 375 -9.71 -2.84 -8.32
CA LYS A 375 -10.31 -3.62 -9.43
C LYS A 375 -9.25 -4.18 -10.38
N VAL A 376 -8.20 -3.40 -10.64
CA VAL A 376 -7.04 -3.86 -11.41
C VAL A 376 -6.34 -4.99 -10.65
N ASN A 377 -6.04 -4.79 -9.37
CA ASN A 377 -5.40 -5.82 -8.54
C ASN A 377 -6.23 -7.10 -8.46
N ALA A 378 -7.55 -7.00 -8.24
CA ALA A 378 -8.47 -8.14 -8.20
C ALA A 378 -8.46 -8.93 -9.51
N ARG A 379 -8.39 -8.25 -10.66
CA ARG A 379 -8.27 -8.91 -11.96
C ARG A 379 -6.96 -9.69 -12.10
N TYR A 380 -5.85 -9.13 -11.63
CA TYR A 380 -4.56 -9.84 -11.64
C TYR A 380 -4.56 -11.05 -10.69
N LEU A 381 -5.04 -10.87 -9.46
CA LEU A 381 -5.16 -11.94 -8.47
C LEU A 381 -6.03 -13.10 -8.96
N SER A 382 -7.21 -12.80 -9.53
CA SER A 382 -8.19 -13.81 -9.91
C SER A 382 -7.95 -14.43 -11.29
N TYR A 383 -7.54 -13.64 -12.29
CA TYR A 383 -7.47 -14.10 -13.68
C TYR A 383 -6.05 -14.42 -14.14
N VAL A 384 -5.07 -13.58 -13.77
CA VAL A 384 -3.68 -13.69 -14.25
C VAL A 384 -2.91 -14.69 -13.40
N TRP A 385 -2.87 -14.44 -12.09
CA TRP A 385 -2.13 -15.27 -11.13
C TRP A 385 -2.98 -16.44 -10.63
N ARG A 386 -4.32 -16.34 -10.71
CA ARG A 386 -5.27 -17.39 -10.31
C ARG A 386 -5.10 -17.86 -8.86
N VAL A 387 -4.72 -16.93 -7.99
CA VAL A 387 -4.51 -17.12 -6.55
C VAL A 387 -5.69 -16.57 -5.75
N GLY A 388 -6.84 -16.41 -6.40
CA GLY A 388 -8.05 -15.93 -5.78
C GLY A 388 -9.23 -15.97 -6.74
N ILE A 389 -10.39 -15.57 -6.23
CA ILE A 389 -11.64 -15.45 -6.99
C ILE A 389 -12.25 -14.09 -6.70
N GLN A 390 -12.93 -13.50 -7.68
CA GLN A 390 -13.58 -12.19 -7.52
C GLN A 390 -15.09 -12.35 -7.32
N LEU A 391 -15.63 -11.64 -6.32
CA LEU A 391 -17.07 -11.44 -6.17
C LEU A 391 -17.56 -10.46 -7.25
N GLU A 392 -17.94 -11.00 -8.40
CA GLU A 392 -18.33 -10.21 -9.59
C GLU A 392 -19.73 -9.60 -9.47
N ASN A 393 -20.60 -10.20 -8.66
CA ASN A 393 -22.02 -9.82 -8.52
C ASN A 393 -22.31 -9.02 -7.23
N GLY A 394 -21.28 -8.45 -6.60
CA GLY A 394 -21.42 -7.66 -5.39
C GLY A 394 -21.44 -8.49 -4.10
N LEU A 395 -22.07 -7.93 -3.06
CA LEU A 395 -22.07 -8.45 -1.69
C LEU A 395 -23.42 -9.07 -1.32
N GLU A 396 -23.95 -9.95 -2.15
CA GLU A 396 -25.12 -10.77 -1.82
C GLU A 396 -24.70 -11.99 -1.01
N ARG A 397 -25.45 -12.36 0.04
CA ARG A 397 -25.04 -13.44 0.96
C ARG A 397 -24.79 -14.78 0.27
N GLU A 398 -25.55 -15.11 -0.77
CA GLU A 398 -25.41 -16.36 -1.53
C GLU A 398 -24.11 -16.36 -2.34
N GLU A 399 -23.76 -15.23 -2.94
CA GLU A 399 -22.51 -15.07 -3.69
C GLU A 399 -21.29 -15.10 -2.76
N ILE A 400 -21.42 -14.49 -1.58
CA ILE A 400 -20.39 -14.55 -0.52
C ILE A 400 -20.23 -15.99 -0.04
N GLU A 401 -21.31 -16.67 0.33
CA GLU A 401 -21.27 -18.07 0.78
C GLU A 401 -20.57 -18.95 -0.26
N LYS A 402 -21.02 -18.87 -1.51
CA LYS A 402 -20.47 -19.63 -2.62
C LYS A 402 -18.99 -19.32 -2.84
N GLY A 403 -18.62 -18.04 -2.83
CA GLY A 403 -17.22 -17.61 -2.96
C GLY A 403 -16.35 -18.19 -1.85
N ILE A 404 -16.76 -18.06 -0.59
CA ILE A 404 -16.03 -18.63 0.55
C ILE A 404 -15.88 -20.15 0.39
N ARG A 405 -16.94 -20.86 -0.01
CA ARG A 405 -16.89 -22.31 -0.18
C ARG A 405 -15.95 -22.73 -1.31
N ILE A 406 -15.94 -22.02 -2.44
CA ILE A 406 -14.98 -22.26 -3.54
C ILE A 406 -13.54 -21.99 -3.08
N LEU A 407 -13.32 -20.91 -2.34
CA LEU A 407 -11.98 -20.54 -1.87
C LEU A 407 -11.45 -21.55 -0.84
N MET A 408 -12.30 -22.05 0.05
CA MET A 408 -11.87 -22.81 1.24
C MET A 408 -11.97 -24.33 1.07
N VAL A 409 -12.91 -24.83 0.26
CA VAL A 409 -13.29 -26.25 0.21
C VAL A 409 -13.17 -26.82 -1.21
N GLY A 410 -12.80 -28.09 -1.32
CA GLY A 410 -12.78 -28.83 -2.58
C GLY A 410 -11.48 -28.72 -3.37
N GLU A 411 -11.49 -29.20 -4.61
CA GLU A 411 -10.27 -29.33 -5.41
C GLU A 411 -9.76 -27.99 -5.94
N GLU A 412 -10.65 -27.12 -6.42
CA GLU A 412 -10.30 -25.78 -6.90
C GLU A 412 -9.59 -24.96 -5.79
N SER A 413 -10.04 -25.10 -4.55
CA SER A 413 -9.41 -24.52 -3.37
C SER A 413 -7.97 -25.02 -3.16
N LYS A 414 -7.71 -26.33 -3.32
CA LYS A 414 -6.36 -26.89 -3.21
C LYS A 414 -5.45 -26.38 -4.31
N GLU A 415 -5.93 -26.32 -5.54
CA GLU A 415 -5.14 -25.79 -6.65
C GLU A 415 -4.79 -24.31 -6.46
N MET A 416 -5.72 -23.50 -5.94
CA MET A 416 -5.46 -22.10 -5.60
C MET A 416 -4.42 -21.97 -4.49
N ARG A 417 -4.51 -22.78 -3.43
CA ARG A 417 -3.50 -22.82 -2.36
C ARG A 417 -2.13 -23.23 -2.87
N GLU A 418 -2.07 -24.22 -3.76
CA GLU A 418 -0.79 -24.64 -4.36
C GLU A 418 -0.19 -23.51 -5.20
N ARG A 419 -0.98 -22.81 -6.01
CA ARG A 419 -0.50 -21.62 -6.73
C ARG A 419 -0.02 -20.53 -5.77
N ALA A 420 -0.79 -20.20 -4.73
CA ALA A 420 -0.42 -19.19 -3.75
C ALA A 420 0.88 -19.56 -3.01
N LYS A 421 1.06 -20.84 -2.65
CA LYS A 421 2.30 -21.37 -2.07
C LYS A 421 3.50 -21.21 -3.02
N ASN A 422 3.33 -21.51 -4.31
CA ASN A 422 4.37 -21.27 -5.31
C ASN A 422 4.75 -19.78 -5.43
N PHE A 423 3.80 -18.86 -5.24
CA PHE A 423 4.11 -17.43 -5.15
C PHE A 423 4.91 -17.10 -3.88
N LYS A 424 4.50 -17.62 -2.72
CA LYS A 424 5.24 -17.48 -1.46
C LYS A 424 6.69 -17.92 -1.60
N GLU A 425 6.93 -19.12 -2.14
CA GLU A 425 8.28 -19.66 -2.33
C GLU A 425 9.12 -18.79 -3.27
N LYS A 426 8.53 -18.24 -4.34
CA LYS A 426 9.22 -17.30 -5.24
C LYS A 426 9.55 -15.98 -4.57
N ILE A 427 8.64 -15.45 -3.77
CA ILE A 427 8.85 -14.22 -3.00
C ILE A 427 9.95 -14.44 -1.96
N GLU A 428 9.92 -15.57 -1.24
CA GLU A 428 10.94 -15.95 -0.26
C GLU A 428 12.30 -16.11 -0.93
N ALA A 429 12.40 -16.81 -2.06
CA ALA A 429 13.65 -16.91 -2.81
C ALA A 429 14.13 -15.54 -3.32
N TYR A 430 13.22 -14.65 -3.72
CA TYR A 430 13.54 -13.29 -4.14
C TYR A 430 14.09 -12.44 -2.99
N VAL A 431 13.51 -12.58 -1.79
CA VAL A 431 13.96 -11.87 -0.58
C VAL A 431 15.20 -12.50 0.02
N LEU A 432 15.37 -13.83 0.06
CA LEU A 432 16.57 -14.48 0.63
C LEU A 432 17.84 -14.24 -0.19
N LYS A 433 17.73 -14.00 -1.50
CA LYS A 433 18.83 -13.46 -2.30
C LYS A 433 19.36 -12.12 -1.76
N VAL A 434 18.60 -11.42 -0.92
CA VAL A 434 19.04 -10.22 -0.20
C VAL A 434 20.05 -10.57 0.91
N GLU A 435 19.88 -11.71 1.60
CA GLU A 435 20.59 -12.05 2.84
C GLU A 435 21.92 -12.80 2.62
N ASP A 436 21.95 -13.82 1.76
CA ASP A 436 23.09 -14.78 1.70
C ASP A 436 24.32 -14.33 0.88
N GLN A 437 24.31 -13.12 0.30
CA GLN A 437 25.46 -12.59 -0.46
C GLN A 437 25.85 -11.14 -0.14
N GLY A 438 25.31 -10.53 0.93
CA GLY A 438 25.54 -9.12 1.19
C GLY A 438 25.00 -8.26 0.05
N TYR A 439 23.77 -7.77 0.19
CA TYR A 439 23.18 -6.79 -0.74
C TYR A 439 23.04 -7.25 -2.21
N SER A 440 22.55 -8.47 -2.46
CA SER A 440 22.29 -8.94 -3.84
C SER A 440 20.83 -8.77 -4.30
N HIS A 441 20.15 -7.73 -3.81
CA HIS A 441 19.11 -7.11 -4.61
C HIS A 441 19.72 -5.91 -5.31
N THR A 442 20.08 -6.07 -6.59
CA THR A 442 20.70 -5.03 -7.42
C THR A 442 19.98 -3.69 -7.23
N TYR A 443 18.64 -3.67 -7.27
CA TYR A 443 17.91 -2.42 -7.14
C TYR A 443 17.96 -1.74 -5.76
N LEU A 444 18.01 -2.45 -4.62
CA LEU A 444 18.13 -1.80 -3.30
C LEU A 444 19.53 -1.22 -3.11
N THR A 445 20.55 -1.98 -3.52
CA THR A 445 21.95 -1.56 -3.45
C THR A 445 22.21 -0.40 -4.39
N GLU A 446 21.71 -0.45 -5.63
CA GLU A 446 21.78 0.63 -6.60
C GLU A 446 21.02 1.87 -6.12
N LEU A 447 19.84 1.69 -5.48
CA LEU A 447 19.10 2.80 -4.87
C LEU A 447 19.91 3.46 -3.76
N VAL A 448 20.48 2.69 -2.84
CA VAL A 448 21.34 3.22 -1.76
C VAL A 448 22.57 3.91 -2.34
N SER A 449 23.22 3.31 -3.35
CA SER A 449 24.35 3.92 -4.05
C SER A 449 23.96 5.25 -4.70
N LEU A 450 22.78 5.32 -5.31
CA LEU A 450 22.26 6.56 -5.91
C LEU A 450 21.94 7.60 -4.84
N LEU A 451 21.39 7.22 -3.70
CA LEU A 451 21.12 8.12 -2.57
C LEU A 451 22.42 8.63 -1.91
N CYS A 452 23.48 7.83 -1.94
CA CYS A 452 24.80 8.21 -1.43
C CYS A 452 25.61 9.07 -2.40
N SER A 453 25.26 9.08 -3.69
CA SER A 453 25.98 9.88 -4.69
C SER A 453 25.79 11.37 -4.42
N SER A 454 26.83 12.16 -4.70
CA SER A 454 26.79 13.63 -4.58
C SER A 454 25.84 14.25 -5.57
#